data_AF-A0A971V1Q8-F1
#
_entry.id   AF-A0A971V1Q8-F1
#
_cell.length_a   1.000
_cell.length_b   1.000
_cell.length_c   1.000
_cell.angle_alpha   90.00
_cell.angle_beta   90.00
_cell.angle_gamma   90.00
#
_symmetry.space_group_name_H-M   'P 1'
#
loop_
_entity.id
_entity.type
_entity.pdbx_description
1 polymer ?
#
loop_
_entity_poly.entity_id
_entity_poly.type
_entity_poly.pdbx_seq_one_letter_code
_entity_poly.pdbx_strand_id
1 'polypeptide(L)'
;MSHIQHVSKRKKKSFYEIIEPWLFLVPALIVFIAFLYFPFFKTIYLSNYLTDRNGIPKVYYGLKNYEDILLGKYSKAFWNSMWVTMRFVFFVAFGSLMVGFLTSLLTAKKFPSRAFASAIYAMPIAIASAAAAMSFKMIFHPS
;
A
#
# COMPACT_ATOMS: atom_id res chain seq x y z
N MET A 1 -25.86 25.38 45.62
CA MET A 1 -26.61 26.17 44.62
C MET A 1 -25.62 27.07 43.91
N SER A 2 -25.51 27.18 42.58
CA SER A 2 -26.37 26.77 41.48
C SER A 2 -25.57 26.79 40.18
N HIS A 3 -25.71 25.73 39.40
CA HIS A 3 -25.27 25.60 38.01
C HIS A 3 -25.79 26.74 37.12
N ILE A 4 -24.96 27.23 36.18
CA ILE A 4 -25.44 27.70 34.87
C ILE A 4 -24.47 27.21 33.79
N GLN A 5 -24.91 26.19 33.06
CA GLN A 5 -24.27 25.71 31.84
C GLN A 5 -24.53 26.72 30.72
N HIS A 6 -23.47 27.34 30.17
CA HIS A 6 -23.57 28.00 28.87
C HIS A 6 -23.68 26.94 27.77
N VAL A 7 -24.91 26.52 27.46
CA VAL A 7 -25.19 25.72 26.27
C VAL A 7 -24.99 26.62 25.05
N SER A 8 -23.82 26.53 24.43
CA SER A 8 -23.50 27.14 23.14
C SER A 8 -24.51 26.69 22.08
N LYS A 9 -25.35 27.62 21.60
CA LYS A 9 -26.26 27.39 20.48
C LYS A 9 -25.41 27.18 19.21
N ARG A 10 -25.38 25.95 18.66
CA ARG A 10 -24.80 25.68 17.33
C ARG A 10 -25.47 26.60 16.30
N LYS A 11 -24.73 27.61 15.79
CA LYS A 11 -25.15 28.37 14.61
C LYS A 11 -25.34 27.39 13.45
N LYS A 12 -26.46 27.48 12.73
CA LYS A 12 -26.67 26.74 11.48
C LYS A 12 -25.58 27.21 10.52
N LYS A 13 -24.68 26.28 10.14
CA LYS A 13 -23.59 26.56 9.19
C LYS A 13 -24.20 27.07 7.88
N SER A 14 -23.63 28.16 7.35
CA SER A 14 -24.05 28.72 6.06
C SER A 14 -23.72 27.74 4.93
N PHE A 15 -24.48 27.73 3.85
CA PHE A 15 -24.24 26.85 2.70
C PHE A 15 -22.80 27.00 2.15
N TYR A 16 -22.25 28.21 2.22
CA TYR A 16 -20.87 28.52 1.84
C TYR A 16 -19.83 27.84 2.74
N GLU A 17 -20.04 27.79 4.06
CA GLU A 17 -19.16 27.10 5.02
C GLU A 17 -19.20 25.57 4.85
N ILE A 18 -20.26 25.06 4.20
CA ILE A 18 -20.40 23.63 3.91
C ILE A 18 -19.66 23.26 2.62
N ILE A 19 -19.67 24.11 1.59
CA ILE A 19 -19.12 23.79 0.26
C ILE A 19 -17.65 24.18 0.07
N GLU A 20 -17.17 25.17 0.82
CA GLU A 20 -15.78 25.65 0.77
C GLU A 20 -14.74 24.52 0.98
N PRO A 21 -14.88 23.60 1.95
CA PRO A 21 -13.96 22.48 2.09
C PRO A 21 -13.96 21.54 0.89
N TRP A 22 -15.13 21.29 0.27
CA TRP A 22 -15.24 20.40 -0.88
C TRP A 22 -14.54 20.97 -2.10
N LEU A 23 -14.57 22.29 -2.27
CA LEU A 23 -13.89 22.96 -3.38
C LEU A 23 -12.37 22.76 -3.31
N PHE A 24 -11.79 22.75 -2.11
CA PHE A 24 -10.37 22.41 -1.91
C PHE A 24 -10.05 20.92 -2.16
N LEU A 25 -11.04 20.03 -2.00
CA LEU A 25 -10.90 18.60 -2.34
C LEU A 25 -10.99 18.32 -3.84
N VAL A 26 -11.73 19.13 -4.61
CA VAL A 26 -11.94 18.93 -6.06
C VAL A 26 -10.64 18.66 -6.84
N PRO A 27 -9.56 19.45 -6.74
CA PRO A 27 -8.33 19.19 -7.52
C PRO A 27 -7.68 17.84 -7.15
N ALA A 28 -7.68 17.46 -5.87
CA ALA A 28 -7.17 16.15 -5.44
C ALA A 28 -8.04 15.01 -5.99
N LEU A 29 -9.37 15.17 -5.96
CA LEU A 29 -10.31 14.19 -6.50
C LEU A 29 -10.15 14.00 -8.01
N ILE A 30 -9.93 15.07 -8.77
CA ILE A 30 -9.66 14.98 -10.22
C ILE A 30 -8.42 14.13 -10.47
N VAL A 31 -7.34 14.36 -9.73
CA VAL A 31 -6.10 13.56 -9.86
C VAL A 31 -6.35 12.09 -9.51
N PHE A 32 -7.07 11.80 -8.42
CA PHE A 32 -7.42 10.42 -8.08
C PHE A 32 -8.30 9.76 -9.13
N ILE A 33 -9.27 10.46 -9.69
CA ILE A 33 -10.11 9.92 -10.76
C ILE A 33 -9.27 9.56 -11.99
N ALA A 34 -8.39 10.46 -12.42
CA ALA A 34 -7.57 10.26 -13.62
C ALA A 34 -6.52 9.15 -13.44
N PHE A 35 -5.85 9.08 -12.30
CA PHE A 35 -4.67 8.21 -12.11
C PHE A 35 -4.90 6.97 -11.25
N LEU A 36 -5.96 6.92 -10.45
CA LEU A 36 -6.29 5.76 -9.62
C LEU A 36 -7.55 5.07 -10.13
N TYR A 37 -8.68 5.78 -10.17
CA TYR A 37 -9.97 5.15 -10.47
C TYR A 37 -10.12 4.76 -11.94
N PHE A 38 -9.72 5.62 -12.88
CA PHE A 38 -9.75 5.30 -14.31
C PHE A 38 -8.96 4.02 -14.65
N PRO A 39 -7.66 3.88 -14.30
CA PRO A 39 -6.93 2.64 -14.56
C PRO A 39 -7.44 1.46 -13.74
N PHE A 40 -7.99 1.67 -12.56
CA PHE A 40 -8.63 0.61 -11.77
C PHE A 40 -9.83 0.00 -12.49
N PHE A 41 -10.79 0.81 -12.95
CA PHE A 41 -11.95 0.31 -13.68
C PHE A 41 -11.57 -0.31 -15.02
N LYS A 42 -10.60 0.29 -15.72
CA LYS A 42 -10.00 -0.31 -16.92
C LYS A 42 -9.43 -1.70 -16.60
N THR A 43 -8.75 -1.89 -15.47
CA THR A 43 -8.20 -3.20 -15.07
C THR A 43 -9.30 -4.23 -14.79
N ILE A 44 -10.40 -3.85 -14.14
CA ILE A 44 -11.57 -4.72 -13.93
C ILE A 44 -12.21 -5.11 -15.27
N TYR A 45 -12.30 -4.18 -16.21
CA TYR A 45 -12.79 -4.50 -17.55
C TYR A 45 -11.85 -5.52 -18.22
N LEU A 46 -10.54 -5.24 -18.27
CA LEU A 46 -9.55 -6.12 -18.89
C LEU A 46 -9.43 -7.49 -18.22
N SER A 47 -9.70 -7.63 -16.92
CA SER A 47 -9.59 -8.91 -16.22
C SER A 47 -10.59 -9.97 -16.70
N ASN A 48 -11.63 -9.56 -17.44
CA ASN A 48 -12.58 -10.46 -18.09
C ASN A 48 -12.15 -10.89 -19.51
N TYR A 49 -11.05 -10.36 -20.02
CA TYR A 49 -10.55 -10.65 -21.37
C TYR A 49 -9.18 -11.33 -21.32
N LEU A 50 -8.97 -12.25 -22.24
CA LEU A 50 -7.61 -12.68 -22.58
C LEU A 50 -6.91 -11.53 -23.30
N THR A 51 -5.86 -11.06 -22.65
CA THR A 51 -5.15 -9.83 -23.02
C THR A 51 -3.75 -10.19 -23.53
N ASP A 52 -3.31 -9.56 -24.62
CA ASP A 52 -1.94 -9.73 -25.12
C ASP A 52 -0.91 -9.01 -24.23
N ARG A 53 0.38 -9.22 -24.45
CA ARG A 53 1.49 -8.53 -23.75
C ARG A 53 1.37 -7.00 -23.77
N ASN A 54 0.67 -6.45 -24.77
CA ASN A 54 0.44 -5.02 -24.93
C ASN A 54 -0.83 -4.49 -24.22
N GLY A 55 -1.55 -5.33 -23.47
CA GLY A 55 -2.75 -4.87 -22.77
C GLY A 55 -4.00 -4.75 -23.66
N ILE A 56 -3.99 -5.34 -24.86
CA ILE A 56 -5.11 -5.28 -25.81
C ILE A 56 -6.03 -6.48 -25.58
N PRO A 57 -7.34 -6.26 -25.29
CA PRO A 57 -8.30 -7.35 -25.11
C PRO A 57 -8.57 -8.03 -26.45
N LYS A 58 -8.29 -9.34 -26.55
CA LYS A 58 -8.50 -10.11 -27.80
C LYS A 58 -9.76 -10.98 -27.74
N VAL A 59 -9.99 -11.65 -26.62
CA VAL A 59 -11.11 -12.60 -26.47
C VAL A 59 -11.79 -12.37 -25.13
N TYR A 60 -13.10 -12.17 -25.15
CA TYR A 60 -13.89 -12.14 -23.92
C TYR A 60 -13.98 -13.56 -23.34
N TYR A 61 -13.44 -13.74 -22.14
CA TYR A 61 -13.35 -15.03 -21.46
C TYR A 61 -14.17 -15.05 -20.17
N GLY A 62 -14.58 -13.88 -19.68
CA GLY A 62 -15.44 -13.70 -18.52
C GLY A 62 -14.90 -14.41 -17.28
N LEU A 63 -15.81 -15.08 -16.56
CA LEU A 63 -15.51 -15.80 -15.33
C LEU A 63 -14.60 -17.02 -15.52
N LYS A 64 -14.50 -17.57 -16.73
CA LYS A 64 -13.60 -18.70 -17.02
C LYS A 64 -12.14 -18.34 -16.81
N ASN A 65 -11.77 -17.07 -17.00
CA ASN A 65 -10.41 -16.59 -16.73
C ASN A 65 -10.02 -16.81 -15.25
N TYR A 66 -10.97 -16.61 -14.34
CA TYR A 66 -10.75 -16.81 -12.91
C TYR A 66 -10.76 -18.29 -12.54
N GLU A 67 -11.66 -19.08 -13.13
CA GLU A 67 -11.70 -20.54 -12.92
C GLU A 67 -10.39 -21.21 -13.35
N ASP A 68 -9.85 -20.84 -14.52
CA ASP A 68 -8.58 -21.35 -15.02
C ASP A 68 -7.38 -21.03 -14.11
N ILE A 69 -7.41 -19.86 -13.45
CA ILE A 69 -6.39 -19.41 -12.50
C ILE A 69 -6.53 -20.10 -11.14
N LEU A 70 -7.76 -20.27 -10.63
CA LEU A 70 -7.99 -20.75 -9.27
C LEU A 70 -8.04 -22.28 -9.18
N LEU A 71 -8.68 -22.93 -10.15
CA LEU A 71 -8.98 -24.36 -10.13
C LEU A 71 -8.49 -25.10 -11.38
N GLY A 72 -8.36 -24.40 -12.50
CA GLY A 72 -7.98 -24.99 -13.77
C GLY A 72 -6.48 -25.03 -13.99
N LYS A 73 -6.09 -24.77 -15.25
CA LYS A 73 -4.74 -25.02 -15.78
C LYS A 73 -3.61 -24.31 -15.01
N TYR A 74 -3.88 -23.14 -14.45
CA TYR A 74 -2.85 -22.31 -13.78
C TYR A 74 -2.91 -22.39 -12.25
N SER A 75 -3.86 -23.16 -11.68
CA SER A 75 -4.09 -23.30 -10.24
C SER A 75 -2.82 -23.59 -9.45
N LYS A 76 -2.04 -24.59 -9.86
CA LYS A 76 -0.81 -24.99 -9.15
C LYS A 76 0.21 -23.86 -9.06
N ALA A 77 0.44 -23.14 -10.16
CA ALA A 77 1.39 -22.03 -10.20
C ALA A 77 0.88 -20.81 -9.40
N PHE A 78 -0.43 -20.54 -9.48
CA PHE A 78 -1.09 -19.47 -8.74
C PHE A 78 -0.99 -19.70 -7.23
N TRP A 79 -1.41 -20.86 -6.74
CA TRP A 79 -1.36 -21.19 -5.31
C TRP A 79 0.07 -21.26 -4.78
N ASN A 80 1.02 -21.78 -5.56
CA ASN A 80 2.43 -21.74 -5.18
C ASN A 80 2.94 -20.30 -5.01
N SER A 81 2.64 -19.42 -5.98
CA SER A 81 3.03 -18.01 -5.91
C SER A 81 2.38 -17.31 -4.72
N MET A 82 1.09 -17.57 -4.49
CA MET A 82 0.34 -17.04 -3.36
C MET A 82 0.94 -17.49 -2.02
N TRP A 83 1.33 -18.76 -1.90
CA TRP A 83 1.99 -19.30 -0.72
C TRP A 83 3.37 -18.68 -0.48
N VAL A 84 4.18 -18.52 -1.53
CA VAL A 84 5.47 -17.83 -1.45
C VAL A 84 5.29 -16.38 -0.99
N THR A 85 4.32 -15.66 -1.54
CA THR A 85 4.01 -14.28 -1.14
C THR A 85 3.52 -14.21 0.30
N MET A 86 2.61 -15.08 0.74
CA MET A 86 2.16 -15.12 2.13
C MET A 86 3.32 -15.39 3.08
N ARG A 87 4.15 -16.40 2.77
CA ARG A 87 5.34 -16.71 3.56
C ARG A 87 6.29 -15.51 3.64
N PHE A 88 6.55 -14.87 2.51
CA PHE A 88 7.37 -13.67 2.45
C PHE A 88 6.81 -12.54 3.32
N VAL A 89 5.53 -12.19 3.15
CA VAL A 89 4.85 -11.15 3.94
C VAL A 89 4.90 -11.47 5.42
N PHE A 90 4.63 -12.73 5.80
CA PHE A 90 4.67 -13.15 7.20
C PHE A 90 6.06 -12.92 7.81
N PHE A 91 7.12 -13.47 7.21
CA PHE A 91 8.47 -13.34 7.77
C PHE A 91 8.98 -11.89 7.75
N VAL A 92 8.69 -11.12 6.69
CA VAL A 92 9.12 -9.72 6.59
C VAL A 92 8.35 -8.83 7.56
N ALA A 93 7.03 -8.94 7.62
CA ALA A 93 6.21 -8.11 8.51
C ALA A 93 6.45 -8.48 9.98
N PHE A 94 6.45 -9.77 10.31
CA PHE A 94 6.73 -10.21 11.68
C PHE A 94 8.16 -9.88 12.09
N GLY A 95 9.15 -10.15 11.23
CA GLY A 95 10.55 -9.84 11.50
C GLY A 95 10.79 -8.35 11.71
N SER A 96 10.25 -7.50 10.83
CA SER A 96 10.37 -6.04 10.97
C SER A 96 9.67 -5.50 12.23
N LEU A 97 8.50 -6.05 12.57
CA LEU A 97 7.81 -5.70 13.81
C LEU A 97 8.61 -6.11 15.04
N MET A 98 9.18 -7.31 15.07
CA MET A 98 10.03 -7.78 16.17
C MET A 98 11.27 -6.89 16.34
N VAL A 99 11.98 -6.60 15.25
CA VAL A 99 13.16 -5.71 15.29
C VAL A 99 12.78 -4.30 15.74
N GLY A 100 11.68 -3.74 15.22
CA GLY A 100 11.18 -2.43 15.62
C GLY A 100 10.76 -2.37 17.09
N PHE A 101 10.10 -3.42 17.58
CA PHE A 101 9.70 -3.54 18.97
C PHE A 101 10.91 -3.65 19.92
N LEU A 102 11.89 -4.50 19.60
CA LEU A 102 13.12 -4.66 20.37
C LEU A 102 13.93 -3.36 20.42
N THR A 103 14.10 -2.70 19.28
CA THR A 103 14.81 -1.40 19.21
C THR A 103 14.06 -0.30 19.97
N SER A 104 12.73 -0.29 19.93
CA SER A 104 11.91 0.64 20.73
C SER A 104 12.11 0.42 22.23
N LEU A 105 12.17 -0.83 22.70
CA LEU A 105 12.43 -1.15 24.11
C LEU A 105 13.82 -0.71 24.55
N LEU A 106 14.85 -0.96 23.73
CA LEU A 106 16.23 -0.56 24.02
C LEU A 106 16.40 0.97 24.08
N THR A 107 15.63 1.71 23.30
CA THR A 107 15.69 3.18 23.21
C THR A 107 14.70 3.87 24.17
N ALA A 108 13.97 3.11 25.00
CA ALA A 108 12.98 3.67 25.93
C ALA A 108 13.60 4.53 27.04
N LYS A 109 14.88 4.30 27.40
CA LYS A 109 15.65 5.20 28.27
C LYS A 109 16.28 6.31 27.43
N LYS A 110 16.45 7.52 27.98
CA LYS A 110 17.12 8.66 27.31
C LYS A 110 18.47 8.23 26.73
N PHE A 111 18.47 7.89 25.45
CA PHE A 111 19.65 7.42 24.75
C PHE A 111 20.46 8.65 24.32
N PRO A 112 21.70 8.83 24.81
CA PRO A 112 22.46 10.07 24.60
C PRO A 112 22.81 10.34 23.13
N SER A 113 22.76 9.32 22.26
CA SER A 113 23.08 9.41 20.83
C SER A 113 21.92 9.00 19.89
N ARG A 114 20.67 9.36 20.27
CA ARG A 114 19.46 9.08 19.47
C ARG A 114 19.55 9.57 18.02
N ALA A 115 20.09 10.77 17.78
CA ALA A 115 20.17 11.35 16.43
C ALA A 115 21.05 10.51 15.48
N PHE A 116 22.19 10.02 15.96
CA PHE A 116 23.08 9.17 15.17
C PHE A 116 22.46 7.80 14.88
N ALA A 117 21.83 7.17 15.89
CA ALA A 117 21.15 5.90 15.72
C ALA A 117 19.97 6.00 14.71
N SER A 118 19.19 7.09 14.78
CA SER A 118 18.11 7.35 13.82
C SER A 118 18.62 7.60 12.40
N ALA A 119 19.78 8.25 12.24
CA ALA A 119 20.38 8.47 10.93
C ALA A 119 20.80 7.14 10.27
N ILE A 120 21.47 6.24 11.00
CA ILE A 120 21.84 4.91 10.50
C ILE A 120 20.59 4.10 10.13
N TYR A 121 19.55 4.13 10.97
CA TYR A 121 18.29 3.44 10.69
C TYR A 121 17.56 3.99 9.45
N ALA A 122 17.69 5.28 9.17
CA ALA A 122 17.06 5.92 8.02
C ALA A 122 17.79 5.64 6.69
N MET A 123 19.10 5.35 6.71
CA MET A 123 19.90 5.13 5.49
C MET A 123 19.33 4.04 4.57
N PRO A 124 18.96 2.84 5.05
CA PRO A 124 18.41 1.80 4.19
C PRO A 124 17.06 2.17 3.55
N ILE A 125 16.25 3.02 4.20
CA ILE A 125 14.92 3.43 3.71
C ILE A 125 15.05 4.29 2.44
N ALA A 126 16.17 5.02 2.30
CA ALA A 126 16.42 5.85 1.13
C ALA A 126 16.87 5.06 -0.11
N ILE A 127 17.27 3.79 0.05
CA ILE A 127 17.76 2.97 -1.05
C ILE A 127 16.59 2.42 -1.86
N ALA A 128 16.61 2.60 -3.18
CA ALA A 128 15.61 2.03 -4.08
C ALA A 128 15.64 0.49 -4.04
N SER A 129 14.46 -0.13 -3.97
CA SER A 129 14.30 -1.59 -3.86
C SER A 129 15.01 -2.35 -4.98
N ALA A 130 14.94 -1.85 -6.22
CA ALA A 130 15.61 -2.45 -7.36
C ALA A 130 17.14 -2.43 -7.24
N ALA A 131 17.73 -1.33 -6.76
CA ALA A 131 19.16 -1.19 -6.56
C ALA A 131 19.65 -2.13 -5.45
N ALA A 132 18.93 -2.15 -4.30
CA ALA A 132 19.22 -3.08 -3.21
C ALA A 132 19.17 -4.55 -3.70
N ALA A 133 18.15 -4.92 -4.47
CA ALA A 133 18.02 -6.27 -5.02
C ALA A 133 19.20 -6.66 -5.94
N MET A 134 19.67 -5.74 -6.78
CA MET A 134 20.86 -5.98 -7.62
C MET A 134 22.14 -6.10 -6.79
N SER A 135 22.34 -5.26 -5.78
CA SER A 135 23.48 -5.36 -4.87
C SER A 135 23.51 -6.72 -4.17
N PHE A 136 22.38 -7.17 -3.62
CA PHE A 136 22.28 -8.50 -3.01
C PHE A 136 22.51 -9.62 -4.04
N LYS A 137 21.97 -9.50 -5.25
CA LYS A 137 22.21 -10.47 -6.32
C LYS A 137 23.70 -10.60 -6.64
N MET A 138 24.44 -9.49 -6.68
CA MET A 138 25.88 -9.49 -6.93
C MET A 138 26.66 -10.12 -5.77
N ILE A 139 26.28 -9.83 -4.53
CA ILE A 139 26.89 -10.41 -3.31
C ILE A 139 26.72 -11.94 -3.29
N PHE A 140 25.55 -12.44 -3.72
CA PHE A 140 25.24 -13.86 -3.75
C PHE A 140 25.53 -14.52 -5.10
N HIS A 141 26.22 -13.85 -6.03
CA HIS A 141 26.59 -14.44 -7.31
C HIS A 141 27.71 -15.47 -7.07
N PRO A 142 27.50 -16.77 -7.33
CA PRO A 142 28.60 -17.72 -7.33
C PRO A 142 29.58 -17.35 -8.46
N SER A 143 30.87 -17.24 -8.13
CA SER A 143 31.96 -16.91 -9.05
C SER A 143 31.97 -17.76 -10.33
#